data_AF-A0A095D0M9-F1
#
_entry.id   AF-A0A095D0M9-F1
#
_cell.length_a   1.000
_cell.length_b   1.000
_cell.length_c   1.000
_cell.angle_alpha   90.00
_cell.angle_beta   90.00
_cell.angle_gamma   90.00
#
_symmetry.space_group_name_H-M   'P 1'
#
loop_
_entity.id
_entity.type
_entity.pdbx_description
1 polymer ?
#
loop_
_entity_poly.entity_id
_entity_poly.type
_entity_poly.pdbx_seq_one_letter_code
_entity_poly.pdbx_strand_id
1 'polypeptide(L)'
;MAGFGSLPAALDALESAVTGKAYVAGDRFSAADVYVGSQIDWGLQFGTIASRPAFEAYVAPLRDRPAYKRAKEIDNALIAEMQAAQ
;
A
#
# COMPACT_ATOMS: atom_id res chain seq x y z
N MET A 1 9.42 20.35 -23.02
CA MET A 1 9.61 19.59 -21.76
C MET A 1 8.56 18.49 -21.74
N ALA A 2 8.95 17.22 -21.90
CA ALA A 2 8.02 16.10 -21.74
C ALA A 2 7.77 15.91 -20.23
N GLY A 3 6.78 16.61 -19.69
CA GLY A 3 6.55 16.67 -18.25
C GLY A 3 5.84 15.42 -17.75
N PHE A 4 6.59 14.47 -17.19
CA PHE A 4 6.05 13.26 -16.56
C PHE A 4 5.57 13.48 -15.11
N GLY A 5 5.23 14.72 -14.74
CA GLY A 5 4.79 15.10 -13.39
C GLY A 5 5.91 15.13 -12.35
N SER A 6 5.53 15.28 -11.08
CA SER A 6 6.42 15.24 -9.92
C SER A 6 5.87 14.24 -8.89
N LEU A 7 6.74 13.72 -8.02
CA LEU A 7 6.30 12.82 -6.94
C LEU A 7 5.20 13.45 -6.05
N PRO A 8 5.31 14.72 -5.60
CA PRO A 8 4.22 15.37 -4.87
C PRO A 8 2.90 15.36 -5.64
N ALA A 9 2.91 15.73 -6.93
CA ALA A 9 1.71 15.73 -7.76
C ALA A 9 1.11 14.32 -7.92
N ALA A 10 1.95 13.29 -8.02
CA ALA A 10 1.51 11.91 -8.08
C ALA A 10 0.88 11.45 -6.74
N LEU A 11 1.44 11.86 -5.61
CA LEU A 11 0.88 11.56 -4.28
C LEU A 11 -0.44 12.29 -4.03
N ASP A 12 -0.58 13.53 -4.50
CA ASP A 12 -1.82 14.29 -4.39
C ASP A 12 -2.93 13.65 -5.25
N ALA A 13 -2.60 13.21 -6.46
CA ALA A 13 -3.52 12.45 -7.29
C ALA A 13 -3.91 11.11 -6.65
N LEU A 14 -2.95 10.41 -6.03
CA LEU A 14 -3.19 9.15 -5.34
C LEU A 14 -4.09 9.33 -4.11
N GLU A 15 -3.87 10.39 -3.32
CA GLU A 15 -4.73 10.73 -2.19
C GLU A 15 -6.16 10.99 -2.65
N SER A 16 -6.35 11.78 -3.71
CA SER A 16 -7.66 12.01 -4.30
C SER A 16 -8.31 10.70 -4.78
N ALA A 17 -7.52 9.78 -5.35
CA ALA A 17 -8.03 8.52 -5.87
C ALA A 17 -8.57 7.57 -4.79
N VAL A 18 -8.05 7.64 -3.56
CA VAL A 18 -8.43 6.74 -2.46
C VAL A 18 -9.30 7.38 -1.38
N THR A 19 -9.35 8.72 -1.32
CA THR A 19 -10.12 9.44 -0.29
C THR A 19 -11.59 9.04 -0.32
N GLY A 20 -12.09 8.54 0.81
CA GLY A 20 -13.48 8.14 1.00
C GLY A 20 -13.90 6.86 0.27
N LYS A 21 -12.96 6.14 -0.36
CA LYS A 21 -13.25 4.90 -1.08
C LYS A 21 -12.89 3.66 -0.27
N ALA A 22 -13.74 2.65 -0.36
CA ALA A 22 -13.42 1.31 0.13
C ALA A 22 -12.41 0.59 -0.79
N TYR A 23 -12.52 0.80 -2.11
CA TYR A 23 -11.65 0.21 -3.14
C TYR A 23 -11.35 1.25 -4.22
N VAL A 24 -10.11 1.26 -4.74
CA VAL A 24 -9.63 2.34 -5.64
C VAL A 24 -10.38 2.37 -6.98
N ALA A 25 -10.81 1.20 -7.46
CA ALA A 25 -11.36 1.01 -8.81
C ALA A 25 -12.89 0.81 -8.87
N GLY A 26 -13.61 0.93 -7.74
CA GLY A 26 -15.08 0.81 -7.72
C GLY A 26 -15.60 0.22 -6.41
N ASP A 27 -16.66 -0.57 -6.49
CA ASP A 27 -17.42 -1.03 -5.30
C ASP A 27 -17.01 -2.42 -4.79
N ARG A 28 -15.97 -3.04 -5.39
CA ARG A 28 -15.47 -4.36 -5.01
C ARG A 28 -13.96 -4.42 -4.97
N PHE A 29 -13.44 -5.24 -4.05
CA PHE A 29 -12.03 -5.57 -3.98
C PHE A 29 -11.53 -6.22 -5.27
N SER A 30 -10.34 -5.80 -5.71
CA SER A 30 -9.74 -6.21 -6.98
C SER A 30 -8.21 -6.26 -6.89
N ALA A 31 -7.56 -6.69 -7.98
CA ALA A 31 -6.11 -6.63 -8.11
C ALA A 31 -5.57 -5.18 -8.02
N ALA A 32 -6.38 -4.17 -8.36
CA ALA A 32 -5.98 -2.77 -8.23
C ALA A 32 -5.74 -2.39 -6.76
N ASP A 33 -6.55 -2.89 -5.84
CA ASP A 33 -6.41 -2.64 -4.41
C ASP A 33 -5.20 -3.35 -3.81
N VAL A 34 -4.85 -4.53 -4.34
CA VAL A 34 -3.61 -5.22 -3.97
C VAL A 34 -2.40 -4.36 -4.34
N TYR A 35 -2.33 -3.90 -5.59
CA TYR A 35 -1.18 -3.16 -6.11
C TYR A 35 -1.05 -1.75 -5.52
N VAL A 36 -2.15 -0.99 -5.50
CA VAL A 36 -2.17 0.37 -4.95
C VAL A 36 -2.00 0.32 -3.43
N GLY A 37 -2.70 -0.60 -2.76
CA GLY A 37 -2.60 -0.80 -1.33
C GLY A 37 -1.18 -1.16 -0.90
N SER A 38 -0.50 -2.07 -1.62
CA SER A 38 0.88 -2.43 -1.29
C SER A 38 1.85 -1.26 -1.42
N GLN A 39 1.70 -0.43 -2.46
CA GLN A 39 2.58 0.71 -2.65
C GLN A 39 2.42 1.76 -1.55
N ILE A 40 1.18 2.06 -1.15
CA ILE A 40 0.90 2.99 -0.05
C ILE A 40 1.41 2.39 1.26
N ASP A 41 1.03 1.16 1.58
CA ASP A 41 1.36 0.49 2.83
C ASP A 41 2.89 0.37 3.05
N TRP A 42 3.62 -0.08 2.02
CA TRP A 42 5.07 -0.17 2.05
C TRP A 42 5.69 1.23 2.19
N GLY A 43 5.22 2.21 1.42
CA GLY A 43 5.74 3.58 1.49
C GLY A 43 5.55 4.23 2.86
N LEU A 44 4.42 3.96 3.52
CA LEU A 44 4.18 4.38 4.90
C LEU A 44 5.09 3.63 5.89
N GLN A 45 5.20 2.31 5.75
CA GLN A 45 6.03 1.46 6.61
C GLN A 45 7.51 1.88 6.60
N PHE A 46 8.05 2.21 5.43
CA PHE A 46 9.45 2.61 5.24
C PHE A 46 9.66 4.14 5.30
N GLY A 47 8.60 4.93 5.49
CA GLY A 47 8.67 6.39 5.57
C GLY A 47 9.05 7.09 4.25
N THR A 48 9.01 6.38 3.12
CA THR A 48 9.27 6.96 1.80
C THR A 48 8.06 7.73 1.25
N ILE A 49 6.87 7.47 1.80
CA ILE A 49 5.65 8.26 1.60
C ILE A 49 5.26 8.87 2.94
N ALA A 50 5.08 10.19 2.97
CA ALA A 50 4.59 10.86 4.17
C ALA A 50 3.16 10.40 4.50
N SER A 51 2.90 10.12 5.78
CA SER A 51 1.57 9.71 6.22
C SER A 51 0.53 10.81 5.98
N ARG A 52 -0.64 10.39 5.47
CA ARG A 52 -1.81 11.22 5.23
C ARG A 52 -3.04 10.46 5.74
N PRO A 53 -4.05 11.12 6.34
CA PRO A 53 -5.23 10.44 6.86
C PRO A 53 -5.95 9.54 5.85
N ALA A 54 -6.02 9.96 4.59
CA ALA A 54 -6.63 9.19 3.52
C ALA A 54 -5.86 7.89 3.20
N PHE A 55 -4.53 7.94 3.26
CA PHE A 55 -3.69 6.76 3.05
C PHE A 55 -3.85 5.74 4.18
N GLU A 56 -3.78 6.18 5.44
CA GLU A 56 -3.98 5.29 6.59
C GLU A 56 -5.39 4.67 6.58
N ALA A 57 -6.41 5.48 6.33
CA ALA A 57 -7.79 5.02 6.25
C ALA A 57 -7.99 3.99 5.12
N TYR A 58 -7.31 4.15 3.99
CA TYR A 58 -7.39 3.23 2.87
C TYR A 58 -6.66 1.91 3.13
N VAL A 59 -5.46 1.93 3.72
CA VAL A 59 -4.68 0.70 3.95
C VAL A 59 -5.13 -0.09 5.18
N ALA A 60 -5.70 0.55 6.21
CA ALA A 60 -6.15 -0.13 7.42
C ALA A 60 -7.06 -1.36 7.15
N PRO A 61 -8.17 -1.25 6.41
CA PRO A 61 -9.00 -2.42 6.10
C PRO A 61 -8.31 -3.44 5.20
N LEU A 62 -7.31 -3.04 4.40
CA LEU A 62 -6.51 -3.97 3.58
C LEU A 62 -5.59 -4.83 4.45
N ARG A 63 -4.94 -4.21 5.45
CA ARG A 63 -4.09 -4.88 6.45
C ARG A 63 -4.89 -5.90 7.28
N ASP A 64 -6.17 -5.67 7.48
CA ASP A 64 -7.04 -6.58 8.24
C ASP A 64 -7.43 -7.86 7.51
N ARG A 65 -7.25 -7.91 6.18
CA ARG A 65 -7.65 -9.06 5.36
C ARG A 65 -6.82 -10.30 5.76
N PRO A 66 -7.44 -11.49 5.92
CA PRO A 66 -6.72 -12.72 6.25
C PRO A 66 -5.60 -13.05 5.26
N ALA A 67 -5.80 -12.77 3.97
CA ALA A 67 -4.79 -12.99 2.93
C ALA A 67 -3.55 -12.09 3.10
N TYR A 68 -3.73 -10.84 3.56
CA TYR A 68 -2.61 -9.93 3.85
C TYR A 68 -1.78 -10.46 5.02
N LYS A 69 -2.45 -10.84 6.11
CA LYS A 69 -1.78 -11.38 7.32
C LYS A 69 -1.00 -12.65 6.99
N ARG A 70 -1.62 -13.58 6.24
CA ARG A 70 -0.95 -14.79 5.75
C ARG A 70 0.27 -14.49 4.87
N ALA A 71 0.19 -13.49 3.99
CA ALA A 71 1.34 -13.10 3.17
C ALA A 71 2.50 -12.60 4.04
N LYS A 72 2.22 -11.75 5.04
CA LYS A 72 3.24 -11.28 5.99
C LYS A 72 3.84 -12.40 6.83
N GLU A 73 3.06 -13.39 7.24
CA GLU A 73 3.56 -14.58 7.93
C GLU A 73 4.57 -15.35 7.08
N ILE A 74 4.26 -15.55 5.79
CA ILE A 74 5.17 -16.21 4.84
C ILE A 74 6.45 -15.39 4.65
N ASP A 75 6.33 -14.08 4.39
CA ASP A 75 7.48 -13.20 4.20
C ASP A 75 8.39 -13.19 5.43
N ASN A 76 7.81 -13.07 6.62
CA ASN A 76 8.56 -13.06 7.89
C ASN A 76 9.27 -14.40 8.14
N ALA A 77 8.64 -15.53 7.80
CA ALA A 77 9.28 -16.84 7.92
C ALA A 77 10.50 -16.96 7.00
N LEU A 78 10.37 -16.53 5.73
CA LEU A 78 11.47 -16.54 4.77
C LEU A 78 12.62 -15.61 5.19
N ILE A 79 12.30 -14.43 5.74
CA ILE A 79 13.32 -13.51 6.29
C ILE A 79 14.08 -14.18 7.44
N ALA A 80 13.38 -14.84 8.36
CA ALA A 80 14.00 -15.53 9.49
C ALA A 80 14.91 -16.68 9.03
N GLU A 81 14.47 -17.47 8.05
CA GLU A 81 15.29 -18.52 7.42
C GLU A 81 16.58 -17.95 6.81
N MET A 82 16.47 -16.85 6.06
CA MET A 82 17.63 -16.17 5.47
C MET A 82 18.60 -15.60 6.50
N GLN A 83 18.11 -15.11 7.64
CA GLN A 83 18.93 -14.59 8.73
C GLN A 83 19.67 -15.70 9.48
N ALA A 84 19.03 -16.87 9.67
CA ALA A 84 19.65 -18.01 10.33
C ALA A 84 20.73 -18.71 9.47
N ALA A 85 20.67 -18.51 8.15
CA ALA A 85 21.65 -19.04 7.19
C ALA A 85 22.89 -18.14 6.99
N GLN A 86 22.92 -16.95 7.61
CA GLN A 86 24.05 -16.01 7.60
C GLN A 86 24.93 -16.22 8.84
#